data_AF-A0A654AWS7-F1
#
_entry.id   AF-A0A654AWS7-F1
#
_cell.length_a   1.000
_cell.length_b   1.000
_cell.length_c   1.000
_cell.angle_alpha   90.00
_cell.angle_beta   90.00
_cell.angle_gamma   90.00
#
_symmetry.space_group_name_H-M   'P 1'
#
loop_
_entity.id
_entity.type
_entity.pdbx_description
1 polymer ?
#
loop_
_entity_poly.entity_id
_entity_poly.type
_entity_poly.pdbx_seq_one_letter_code
_entity_poly.pdbx_strand_id
1 'polypeptide(L)'
;MTSNETTACVSTQGNNTLFFSGQVLVNGSPTPGVVVSFSFSNPSLAFMVPLAVITNASGNFTAVFLAANGPGTVTVTASLLDSPGTMASVTITIVNCP
;
A
#
# COMPACT_ATOMS: atom_id res chain seq x y z
N MET A 1 0.23 8.48 2.66
CA MET A 1 0.82 7.13 2.47
C MET A 1 2.03 7.27 1.58
N THR A 2 3.07 6.50 1.83
CA THR A 2 4.27 6.39 1.01
C THR A 2 4.68 4.92 0.88
N SER A 3 5.47 4.63 -0.15
CA SER A 3 6.23 3.39 -0.30
C SER A 3 7.71 3.71 -0.19
N ASN A 4 8.53 2.78 0.29
CA ASN A 4 9.98 2.94 0.33
C ASN A 4 10.59 3.10 -1.07
N GLU A 5 10.01 2.44 -2.06
CA GLU A 5 10.39 2.52 -3.48
C GLU A 5 9.12 2.58 -4.35
N THR A 6 9.25 2.96 -5.62
CA THR A 6 8.14 2.97 -6.58
C THR A 6 8.30 1.97 -7.71
N THR A 7 9.37 1.17 -7.68
CA THR A 7 9.65 0.10 -8.64
C THR A 7 9.88 -1.20 -7.91
N ALA A 8 9.23 -2.27 -8.38
CA ALA A 8 9.44 -3.63 -7.91
C ALA A 8 9.81 -4.53 -9.09
N CYS A 9 10.52 -5.61 -8.82
CA CYS A 9 10.69 -6.69 -9.78
C CYS A 9 9.44 -7.59 -9.82
N VAL A 10 9.23 -8.32 -10.92
CA VAL A 10 8.25 -9.41 -10.97
C VAL A 10 8.56 -10.46 -9.89
N SER A 11 7.55 -11.24 -9.48
CA SER A 11 7.61 -12.11 -8.29
C SER A 11 8.78 -13.10 -8.24
N THR A 12 9.35 -13.48 -9.38
CA THR A 12 10.44 -14.47 -9.49
C THR A 12 11.81 -13.83 -9.71
N GLN A 13 11.94 -12.51 -9.63
CA GLN A 13 13.15 -11.78 -9.96
C GLN A 13 13.45 -10.73 -8.90
N GLY A 14 14.74 -10.52 -8.60
CA GLY A 14 15.23 -9.41 -7.77
C GLY A 14 14.41 -9.13 -6.50
N ASN A 15 14.24 -7.84 -6.19
CA ASN A 15 13.38 -7.40 -5.10
C ASN A 15 11.95 -7.10 -5.60
N ASN A 16 11.02 -8.00 -5.31
CA ASN A 16 9.60 -7.90 -5.63
C ASN A 16 8.75 -7.39 -4.47
N THR A 17 9.38 -7.02 -3.35
CA THR A 17 8.73 -6.66 -2.08
C THR A 17 9.00 -5.20 -1.74
N LEU A 18 7.94 -4.45 -1.47
CA LEU A 18 8.02 -3.03 -1.06
C LEU A 18 7.32 -2.81 0.28
N PHE A 19 7.77 -1.82 1.02
CA PHE A 19 7.24 -1.46 2.33
C PHE A 19 6.45 -0.16 2.24
N PHE A 20 5.17 -0.26 2.56
CA PHE A 20 4.26 0.87 2.62
C PHE A 20 4.12 1.35 4.06
N SER A 21 4.01 2.66 4.21
CA SER A 21 3.71 3.29 5.50
C SER A 21 2.83 4.52 5.33
N GLY A 22 2.22 4.95 6.42
CA GLY A 22 1.48 6.19 6.45
C GLY A 22 0.97 6.52 7.85
N GLN A 23 0.36 7.69 7.95
CA GLN A 23 -0.24 8.18 9.18
C GLN A 23 -1.65 8.69 8.86
N VAL A 24 -2.60 8.35 9.73
CA VAL A 24 -3.96 8.91 9.70
C VAL A 24 -4.06 10.02 10.73
N LEU A 25 -4.52 11.18 10.26
CA LEU A 25 -4.79 12.36 11.07
C LEU A 25 -6.26 12.72 10.96
N VAL A 26 -6.92 12.99 12.08
CA VAL A 26 -8.26 13.60 12.12
C VAL A 26 -8.10 14.99 12.71
N ASN A 27 -8.49 16.03 11.94
CA ASN A 27 -8.28 17.43 12.31
C ASN A 27 -6.82 17.75 12.72
N GLY A 28 -5.86 17.16 12.00
CA GLY A 28 -4.43 17.33 12.26
C GLY A 28 -3.87 16.52 13.43
N SER A 29 -4.69 15.74 14.15
CA SER A 29 -4.25 14.92 15.29
C SER A 29 -4.12 13.44 14.91
N PRO A 30 -3.01 12.75 15.29
CA PRO A 30 -2.86 11.32 15.03
C PRO A 30 -3.96 10.50 15.68
N THR A 31 -4.59 9.61 14.90
CA THR A 31 -5.78 8.89 15.35
C THR A 31 -5.56 7.37 15.34
N PRO A 32 -5.53 6.71 16.51
CA PRO A 32 -5.43 5.26 16.62
C PRO A 32 -6.75 4.54 16.30
N GLY A 33 -6.66 3.24 16.02
CA GLY A 33 -7.83 2.38 15.87
C GLY A 33 -8.57 2.52 14.54
N VAL A 34 -8.04 3.33 13.61
CA VAL A 34 -8.66 3.51 12.30
C VAL A 34 -8.29 2.35 11.38
N VAL A 35 -9.30 1.76 10.74
CA VAL A 35 -9.10 0.71 9.73
C VAL A 35 -8.73 1.35 8.39
N VAL A 36 -7.54 1.03 7.89
CA VAL A 36 -7.06 1.41 6.56
C VAL A 36 -7.08 0.17 5.67
N SER A 37 -7.87 0.23 4.61
CA SER A 37 -8.03 -0.87 3.64
C SER A 37 -7.29 -0.54 2.35
N PHE A 38 -6.66 -1.54 1.74
CA PHE A 38 -5.92 -1.38 0.49
C PHE A 38 -6.69 -1.97 -0.71
N SER A 39 -6.66 -1.25 -1.82
CA SER A 39 -7.16 -1.73 -3.12
C SER A 39 -6.16 -1.42 -4.22
N PHE A 40 -6.35 -2.05 -5.39
CA PHE A 40 -5.41 -2.04 -6.49
C PHE A 40 -6.15 -1.76 -7.80
N SER A 41 -5.58 -0.92 -8.66
CA SER A 41 -6.11 -0.73 -10.02
C SER A 41 -6.05 -2.01 -10.87
N ASN A 42 -5.09 -2.90 -10.57
CA ASN A 42 -4.99 -4.23 -11.16
C ASN A 42 -4.59 -5.27 -10.10
N PRO A 43 -5.56 -5.94 -9.44
CA PRO A 43 -5.29 -6.91 -8.37
C PRO A 43 -4.65 -8.22 -8.86
N SER A 44 -4.55 -8.45 -10.18
CA SER A 44 -3.82 -9.62 -10.71
C SER A 44 -2.30 -9.47 -10.61
N LEU A 45 -1.80 -8.23 -10.53
CA LEU A 45 -0.37 -7.93 -10.57
C LEU A 45 0.29 -7.85 -9.19
N ALA A 46 -0.48 -7.66 -8.12
CA ALA A 46 0.06 -7.50 -6.78
C ALA A 46 -1.00 -7.70 -5.69
N PHE A 47 -0.52 -7.90 -4.46
CA PHE A 47 -1.35 -7.92 -3.25
C PHE A 47 -0.63 -7.25 -2.08
N MET A 48 -1.38 -6.93 -1.02
CA MET A 48 -0.87 -6.30 0.21
C MET A 48 -0.99 -7.27 1.38
N VAL A 49 0.02 -7.30 2.25
CA VAL A 49 -0.01 -8.04 3.51
C VAL A 49 0.21 -7.09 4.69
N PRO A 50 -0.79 -6.93 5.59
CA PRO A 50 -2.19 -7.35 5.42
C PRO A 50 -2.96 -6.43 4.46
N LEU A 51 -4.12 -6.89 3.96
CA LEU A 51 -5.00 -6.11 3.06
C LEU A 51 -5.79 -5.01 3.79
N ALA A 52 -5.86 -5.09 5.12
CA ALA A 52 -6.34 -4.03 5.99
C ALA A 52 -5.48 -3.98 7.25
N VAL A 53 -5.19 -2.77 7.72
CA VAL A 53 -4.37 -2.48 8.91
C VAL A 53 -5.14 -1.57 9.85
N ILE A 54 -4.86 -1.69 11.16
CA ILE A 54 -5.40 -0.78 12.18
C ILE A 54 -4.27 0.15 12.60
N THR A 55 -4.53 1.45 12.63
CA THR A 55 -3.53 2.44 13.05
C THR A 55 -3.17 2.28 14.53
N ASN A 56 -1.89 2.44 14.85
CA ASN A 56 -1.40 2.40 16.23
C ASN A 56 -1.66 3.72 16.98
N ALA A 57 -1.20 3.83 18.24
CA ALA A 57 -1.32 5.01 19.09
C ALA A 57 -0.88 6.34 18.45
N SER A 58 0.08 6.28 17.52
CA SER A 58 0.59 7.45 16.78
C SER A 58 -0.10 7.65 15.44
N GLY A 59 -1.24 7.01 15.20
CA GLY A 59 -1.97 7.05 13.93
C GLY A 59 -1.25 6.34 12.77
N ASN A 60 -0.14 5.65 13.04
CA ASN A 60 0.71 5.08 12.00
C ASN A 60 0.23 3.70 11.59
N PHE A 61 0.44 3.37 10.33
CA PHE A 61 0.25 2.03 9.78
C PHE A 61 1.40 1.65 8.85
N THR A 62 1.61 0.35 8.69
CA THR A 62 2.59 -0.23 7.76
C THR A 62 1.99 -1.45 7.07
N ALA A 63 2.33 -1.66 5.81
CA ALA A 63 1.92 -2.85 5.06
C ALA A 63 3.01 -3.26 4.06
N VAL A 64 2.98 -4.51 3.61
CA VAL A 64 3.95 -5.06 2.67
C VAL A 64 3.28 -5.30 1.33
N PHE A 65 3.81 -4.68 0.29
CA PHE A 65 3.39 -4.90 -1.09
C PHE A 65 4.22 -6.03 -1.69
N LEU A 66 3.57 -6.94 -2.41
CA LEU A 66 4.20 -8.06 -3.11
C LEU A 66 3.74 -8.07 -4.56
N ALA A 67 4.68 -7.93 -5.49
CA ALA A 67 4.42 -8.14 -6.91
C ALA A 67 4.15 -9.63 -7.20
N ALA A 68 3.23 -9.91 -8.12
CA ALA A 68 2.74 -11.23 -8.47
C ALA A 68 2.95 -11.56 -9.96
N ASN A 69 1.95 -11.32 -10.81
CA ASN A 69 1.86 -11.91 -12.16
C ASN A 69 2.39 -11.00 -13.28
N GLY A 70 3.71 -10.80 -13.32
CA GLY A 70 4.39 -10.16 -14.46
C GLY A 70 4.48 -8.63 -14.38
N PRO A 71 5.08 -7.99 -15.41
CA PRO A 71 5.34 -6.56 -15.41
C PRO A 71 4.06 -5.76 -15.66
N GLY A 72 4.06 -4.51 -15.21
CA GLY A 72 2.94 -3.59 -15.39
C GLY A 72 2.93 -2.48 -14.36
N THR A 73 1.90 -1.65 -14.39
CA THR A 73 1.72 -0.57 -13.42
C THR A 73 0.51 -0.84 -12.56
N VAL A 74 0.66 -0.65 -11.24
CA VAL A 74 -0.42 -0.83 -10.27
C VAL A 74 -0.50 0.43 -9.41
N THR A 75 -1.69 1.02 -9.34
CA THR A 75 -2.00 2.07 -8.37
C THR A 75 -2.58 1.42 -7.13
N VAL A 76 -1.85 1.52 -6.03
CA VAL A 76 -2.29 1.11 -4.69
C VAL A 76 -3.07 2.27 -4.09
N THR A 77 -4.27 2.01 -3.58
CA THR A 77 -5.11 3.00 -2.90
C THR A 77 -5.41 2.53 -1.49
N ALA A 78 -5.07 3.35 -0.49
CA ALA A 78 -5.66 3.24 0.84
C ALA A 78 -6.94 4.03 0.93
N SER A 79 -7.92 3.47 1.61
CA SER A 79 -9.12 4.16 2.06
C SER A 79 -9.39 3.88 3.54
N LEU A 80 -10.03 4.83 4.20
CA LEU A 80 -10.48 4.66 5.58
C LEU A 80 -11.90 4.09 5.59
N LEU A 81 -12.13 3.02 6.36
CA LEU A 81 -13.47 2.40 6.43
C LEU A 81 -14.49 3.35 7.05
N ASP A 82 -14.11 4.03 8.14
CA ASP A 82 -14.99 4.91 8.90
C ASP A 82 -15.12 6.32 8.30
N SER A 83 -14.36 6.63 7.24
CA SER A 83 -14.44 7.90 6.51
C SER A 83 -14.36 7.66 4.99
N PRO A 84 -15.46 7.15 4.39
CA PRO A 84 -15.53 6.92 2.95
C PRO A 84 -15.22 8.21 2.18
N GLY A 85 -14.24 8.15 1.27
CA GLY A 85 -13.78 9.30 0.48
C GLY A 85 -12.42 9.86 0.91
N THR A 86 -11.97 9.58 2.14
CA THR A 86 -10.58 9.86 2.52
C THR A 86 -9.68 8.78 1.94
N MET A 87 -8.85 9.14 0.95
CA MET A 87 -7.97 8.20 0.25
C MET A 87 -6.57 8.76 0.06
N ALA A 88 -5.61 7.85 -0.07
CA ALA A 88 -4.26 8.15 -0.53
C ALA A 88 -3.81 7.05 -1.49
N SER A 89 -3.05 7.42 -2.52
CA SER A 89 -2.58 6.46 -3.51
C SER A 89 -1.10 6.59 -3.82
N VAL A 90 -0.50 5.47 -4.23
CA VAL A 90 0.88 5.37 -4.70
C VAL A 90 0.87 4.49 -5.94
N THR A 91 1.58 4.91 -6.98
CA THR A 91 1.76 4.12 -8.19
C THR A 91 3.07 3.35 -8.13
N ILE A 92 2.99 2.03 -8.31
CA ILE A 92 4.13 1.11 -8.37
C ILE A 92 4.27 0.60 -9.79
N THR A 93 5.51 0.60 -10.29
CA THR A 93 5.87 -0.05 -11.56
C THR A 93 6.54 -1.38 -11.28
N ILE A 94 6.00 -2.45 -11.84
CA ILE A 94 6.56 -3.79 -11.77
C ILE A 94 7.30 -4.03 -13.10
N VAL A 95 8.59 -4.35 -13.02
CA VAL A 95 9.45 -4.56 -14.19
C VAL A 95 10.08 -5.95 -14.17
N ASN A 96 10.49 -6.43 -15.34
CA ASN A 96 11.39 -7.57 -15.40
C ASN A 96 12.79 -7.10 -14.97
N CYS A 97 13.32 -7.71 -13.93
CA CYS A 97 14.66 -7.45 -13.44
C CYS A 97 15.65 -8.46 -14.03
N PRO A 98 16.93 -8.08 -14.19
CA PRO A 98 17.99 -9.00 -14.62
C PRO A 98 18.17 -10.20 -13.69
#